data_AF-A0AA89BLC6-F1
#
_entry.id   AF-A0AA89BLC6-F1
#
_cell.length_a   1.000
_cell.length_b   1.000
_cell.length_c   1.000
_cell.angle_alpha   90.00
_cell.angle_beta   90.00
_cell.angle_gamma   90.00
#
_symmetry.space_group_name_H-M   'P 1'
#
loop_
_entity.id
_entity.type
_entity.pdbx_description
1 polymer ?
#
loop_
_entity_poly.entity_id
_entity_poly.type
_entity_poly.pdbx_seq_one_letter_code
_entity_poly.pdbx_strand_id
1 'polypeptide(L)'
;MHRLLLFITPLLAFAYGQDTAAAVENGLALGESLATIMESGNFGSSMSKLATSVGPYLGAIGPAVGIIMAFTGDQSDPQIEFMKTMLERIETRFDQIDEQFKQLTNQVNWNKYEIQLSKHESTIRTLSTNLGAVYKASASSRPGQIRSFIRTYDSNWKNDHEVLMTYTTDTGLFHENLIDMFKTYTENHCGKVQKFMLGLTDLILRGVSVELAYLEFINETASYKKDRKTHWTEEIKKMKTFMSKVDKNLRSSKVYLDQMSKDMDKLLTNNKGVKDSDFATIAYSFLMEKYNWRDWLVVSYDDIKGGNNHNVKACGGVLKFRTQKRNLVIASVQRSRTPILKNSTSKMAAEKILEDLKIHKTIKTGLFKQGRRTEIKGAKDIYKTLPSIIRDKCSPYSGAGVIKTGSKTAFQAPPNRLLQKRKKYKNYGTKYDTFLFG
;
A
#
# COMPACT_ATOMS: atom_id res chain seq x y z
N MET A 1 -22.30 21.53 0.18
CA MET A 1 -22.47 20.92 1.52
C MET A 1 -22.92 21.94 2.56
N HIS A 2 -22.12 22.93 2.95
CA HIS A 2 -22.47 23.88 4.04
C HIS A 2 -23.82 24.61 3.92
N ARG A 3 -24.26 24.99 2.71
CA ARG A 3 -25.57 25.65 2.50
C ARG A 3 -26.77 24.70 2.45
N LEU A 4 -26.57 23.42 2.13
CA LEU A 4 -27.63 22.41 2.16
C LEU A 4 -27.86 21.93 3.61
N LEU A 5 -26.77 21.87 4.38
CA LEU A 5 -26.72 21.45 5.78
C LEU A 5 -27.50 22.37 6.73
N LEU A 6 -27.52 23.68 6.46
CA LEU A 6 -28.22 24.68 7.28
C LEU A 6 -29.76 24.62 7.16
N PHE A 7 -30.30 24.02 6.10
CA PHE A 7 -31.76 23.92 5.88
C PHE A 7 -32.35 22.58 6.30
N ILE A 8 -31.54 21.52 6.37
CA ILE A 8 -32.01 20.13 6.59
C ILE A 8 -31.99 19.75 8.09
N THR A 9 -31.04 20.29 8.86
CA THR A 9 -30.90 20.01 10.30
C THR A 9 -32.11 20.41 11.17
N PRO A 10 -32.75 21.59 10.98
CA PRO A 10 -33.93 21.96 11.78
C PRO A 10 -35.16 21.08 11.49
N LEU A 11 -35.24 20.59 10.25
CA LEU A 11 -36.36 19.83 9.71
C LEU A 11 -36.32 18.36 10.15
N LEU A 12 -35.14 17.75 10.17
CA LEU A 12 -34.91 16.42 10.76
C LEU A 12 -35.09 16.45 12.29
N ALA A 13 -34.68 17.54 12.94
CA ALA A 13 -34.87 17.74 14.37
C ALA A 13 -36.35 17.80 14.77
N PHE A 14 -37.19 18.40 13.91
CA PHE A 14 -38.62 18.54 14.13
C PHE A 14 -39.39 17.22 13.93
N ALA A 15 -38.98 16.37 12.98
CA ALA A 15 -39.68 15.12 12.66
C ALA A 15 -39.20 13.90 13.48
N TYR A 16 -37.92 13.85 13.89
CA TYR A 16 -37.30 12.66 14.49
C TYR A 16 -36.38 12.93 15.69
N GLY A 17 -36.29 14.19 16.14
CA GLY A 17 -35.41 14.63 17.23
C GLY A 17 -34.05 15.09 16.72
N GLN A 18 -33.53 16.16 17.35
CA GLN A 18 -32.31 16.87 16.94
C GLN A 18 -31.05 15.98 16.99
N ASP A 19 -31.05 15.00 17.89
CA ASP A 19 -29.95 14.03 18.06
C ASP A 19 -29.93 12.97 16.94
N THR A 20 -31.10 12.53 16.46
CA THR A 20 -31.24 11.50 15.41
C THR A 20 -30.77 12.06 14.06
N ALA A 21 -31.13 13.31 13.76
CA ALA A 21 -30.72 14.07 12.58
C ALA A 21 -29.20 14.16 12.44
N ALA A 22 -28.56 14.67 13.49
CA ALA A 22 -27.11 14.88 13.54
C ALA A 22 -26.36 13.54 13.55
N ALA A 23 -26.91 12.50 14.18
CA ALA A 23 -26.31 11.17 14.17
C ALA A 23 -26.28 10.53 12.77
N VAL A 24 -27.36 10.65 12.00
CA VAL A 24 -27.43 10.16 10.61
C VAL A 24 -26.44 10.90 9.72
N GLU A 25 -26.46 12.23 9.78
CA GLU A 25 -25.59 13.07 8.95
C GLU A 25 -24.11 12.80 9.23
N ASN A 26 -23.72 12.79 10.51
CA ASN A 26 -22.33 12.56 10.90
C ASN A 26 -21.88 11.13 10.57
N GLY A 27 -22.71 10.11 10.83
CA GLY A 27 -22.35 8.73 10.55
C GLY A 27 -22.23 8.43 9.05
N LEU A 28 -23.12 8.99 8.22
CA LEU A 28 -23.05 8.85 6.77
C LEU A 28 -21.91 9.67 6.16
N ALA A 29 -21.62 10.88 6.65
CA ALA A 29 -20.46 11.67 6.21
C ALA A 29 -19.14 10.98 6.53
N LEU A 30 -19.07 10.33 7.69
CA LEU A 30 -17.94 9.49 8.06
C LEU A 30 -17.85 8.23 7.17
N GLY A 31 -18.97 7.66 6.75
CA GLY A 31 -19.04 6.58 5.75
C GLY A 31 -18.50 6.99 4.38
N GLU A 32 -18.93 8.14 3.85
CA GLU A 32 -18.43 8.69 2.58
C GLU A 32 -16.92 8.97 2.64
N SER A 33 -16.45 9.54 3.76
CA SER A 33 -15.03 9.78 4.01
C SER A 33 -14.24 8.46 4.06
N LEU A 34 -14.77 7.44 4.73
CA LEU A 34 -14.16 6.12 4.79
C LEU A 34 -14.04 5.51 3.39
N ALA A 35 -15.13 5.50 2.62
CA ALA A 35 -15.16 4.95 1.26
C ALA A 35 -14.18 5.70 0.33
N THR A 36 -14.15 7.04 0.37
CA THR A 36 -13.23 7.86 -0.44
C THR A 36 -11.76 7.55 -0.12
N ILE A 37 -11.42 7.40 1.17
CA ILE A 37 -10.05 7.08 1.57
C ILE A 37 -9.69 5.65 1.14
N MET A 38 -10.63 4.70 1.20
CA MET A 38 -10.40 3.33 0.72
C MET A 38 -10.20 3.28 -0.80
N GLU A 39 -10.96 4.07 -1.58
CA GLU A 39 -10.79 4.21 -3.03
C GLU A 39 -9.41 4.77 -3.41
N SER A 40 -8.87 5.70 -2.60
CA SER A 40 -7.52 6.25 -2.82
C SER A 40 -6.39 5.21 -2.75
N GLY A 41 -6.68 4.01 -2.22
CA GLY A 41 -5.71 2.94 -2.02
C GLY A 41 -4.71 3.21 -0.90
N ASN A 42 -4.86 4.29 -0.14
CA ASN A 42 -4.00 4.61 0.99
C ASN A 42 -4.37 3.79 2.23
N PHE A 43 -3.87 2.56 2.27
CA PHE A 43 -4.14 1.59 3.33
C PHE A 43 -3.95 2.14 4.75
N GLY A 44 -2.86 2.86 5.00
CA GLY A 44 -2.57 3.41 6.34
C GLY A 44 -3.61 4.44 6.78
N SER A 45 -4.02 5.32 5.85
CA SER A 45 -5.09 6.29 6.09
C SER A 45 -6.44 5.59 6.29
N SER A 46 -6.77 4.61 5.44
CA SER A 46 -8.02 3.84 5.54
C SER A 46 -8.15 3.15 6.89
N MET A 47 -7.10 2.42 7.33
CA MET A 47 -7.11 1.72 8.62
C MET A 47 -7.19 2.69 9.81
N SER A 48 -6.54 3.85 9.72
CA SER A 48 -6.64 4.88 10.75
C SER A 48 -8.07 5.42 10.86
N LYS A 49 -8.70 5.74 9.72
CA LYS A 49 -10.08 6.27 9.67
C LYS A 49 -11.12 5.24 10.09
N LEU A 50 -10.94 3.98 9.69
CA LEU A 50 -11.81 2.87 10.06
C LEU A 50 -11.97 2.75 11.58
N ALA A 51 -10.87 2.91 12.33
CA ALA A 51 -10.88 2.79 13.79
C ALA A 51 -11.77 3.83 14.50
N THR A 52 -11.89 5.03 13.93
CA THR A 52 -12.67 6.12 14.52
C THR A 52 -14.06 6.27 13.92
N SER A 53 -14.29 5.68 12.75
CA SER A 53 -15.49 5.95 11.94
C SER A 53 -16.48 4.80 11.89
N VAL A 54 -16.06 3.56 12.17
CA VAL A 54 -16.94 2.38 12.05
C VAL A 54 -18.15 2.44 12.99
N GLY A 55 -17.96 2.77 14.27
CA GLY A 55 -19.07 2.83 15.24
C GLY A 55 -20.13 3.89 14.89
N PRO A 56 -19.73 5.14 14.59
CA PRO A 56 -20.64 6.16 14.06
C PRO A 56 -21.32 5.77 12.75
N TYR A 57 -20.58 5.19 11.79
CA TYR A 57 -21.14 4.71 10.52
C TYR A 57 -22.24 3.67 10.74
N LEU A 58 -21.95 2.60 11.48
CA LEU A 58 -22.95 1.56 11.80
C LEU A 58 -24.11 2.12 12.64
N GLY A 59 -23.85 3.15 13.45
CA GLY A 59 -24.86 3.83 14.24
C GLY A 59 -25.85 4.66 13.44
N ALA A 60 -25.51 5.09 12.23
CA ALA A 60 -26.40 5.85 11.36
C ALA A 60 -27.36 4.97 10.55
N ILE A 61 -27.06 3.67 10.38
CA ILE A 61 -27.85 2.77 9.55
C ILE A 61 -29.28 2.63 10.09
N GLY A 62 -29.43 2.36 11.39
CA GLY A 62 -30.74 2.18 12.02
C GLY A 62 -31.68 3.37 11.83
N PRO A 63 -31.28 4.57 12.28
CA PRO A 63 -32.03 5.79 12.06
C PRO A 63 -32.29 6.11 10.59
N ALA A 64 -31.34 5.85 9.69
CA ALA A 64 -31.54 6.05 8.26
C ALA A 64 -32.63 5.13 7.70
N VAL A 65 -32.64 3.86 8.08
CA VAL A 65 -33.71 2.93 7.68
C VAL A 65 -35.06 3.35 8.28
N GLY A 66 -35.08 3.78 9.55
CA GLY A 66 -36.28 4.28 10.23
C GLY A 66 -36.94 5.47 9.51
N ILE A 67 -36.15 6.46 9.10
CA ILE A 67 -36.66 7.63 8.33
C ILE A 67 -37.22 7.17 6.97
N ILE A 68 -36.53 6.25 6.29
CA ILE A 68 -36.99 5.70 5.01
C ILE A 68 -38.30 4.91 5.17
N MET A 69 -38.50 4.20 6.29
CA MET A 69 -39.75 3.49 6.55
C MET A 69 -40.91 4.43 6.89
N ALA A 70 -40.65 5.48 7.68
CA ALA A 70 -41.67 6.40 8.15
C ALA A 70 -42.21 7.34 7.05
N PHE A 71 -41.51 7.47 5.93
CA PHE A 71 -41.91 8.37 4.85
C PHE A 71 -42.91 7.72 3.88
N THR A 72 -44.17 8.18 3.91
CA THR A 72 -45.28 7.60 3.13
C THR A 72 -45.70 8.41 1.89
N GLY A 73 -45.12 9.59 1.66
CA GLY A 73 -45.45 10.47 0.52
C GLY A 73 -44.54 10.30 -0.70
N ASP A 74 -45.02 10.66 -1.90
CA ASP A 74 -44.20 10.71 -3.13
C ASP A 74 -43.59 12.11 -3.40
N GLN A 75 -43.83 13.09 -2.52
CA GLN A 75 -43.18 14.40 -2.62
C GLN A 75 -41.68 14.30 -2.28
N SER A 76 -40.85 15.07 -2.98
CA SER A 76 -39.41 15.15 -2.75
C SER A 76 -39.11 15.83 -1.41
N ASP A 77 -39.08 15.05 -0.33
CA ASP A 77 -38.58 15.54 0.95
C ASP A 77 -37.05 15.71 0.85
N PRO A 78 -36.51 16.92 1.09
CA PRO A 78 -35.07 17.18 1.06
C PRO A 78 -34.24 16.22 1.93
N GLN A 79 -34.83 15.66 2.99
CA GLN A 79 -34.20 14.71 3.91
C GLN A 79 -34.05 13.34 3.27
N ILE A 80 -35.11 12.83 2.64
CA ILE A 80 -35.11 11.56 1.92
C ILE A 80 -34.15 11.65 0.72
N GLU A 81 -34.18 12.76 -0.02
CA GLU A 81 -33.27 12.98 -1.13
C GLU A 81 -31.81 13.12 -0.67
N PHE A 82 -31.56 13.77 0.46
CA PHE A 82 -30.23 13.81 1.07
C PHE A 82 -29.73 12.41 1.42
N MET A 83 -30.56 11.60 2.08
CA MET A 83 -30.21 10.24 2.49
C MET A 83 -29.99 9.31 1.31
N LYS A 84 -30.88 9.36 0.29
CA LYS A 84 -30.71 8.64 -0.97
C LYS A 84 -29.39 9.02 -1.64
N THR A 85 -29.16 10.32 -1.85
CA THR A 85 -27.94 10.82 -2.48
C THR A 85 -26.69 10.35 -1.73
N MET A 86 -26.74 10.31 -0.40
CA MET A 86 -25.59 9.95 0.41
C MET A 86 -25.34 8.43 0.44
N LEU A 87 -26.38 7.63 0.54
CA LEU A 87 -26.31 6.16 0.44
C LEU A 87 -25.83 5.74 -0.96
N GLU A 88 -26.34 6.39 -2.01
CA GLU A 88 -25.88 6.19 -3.38
C GLU A 88 -24.41 6.54 -3.58
N ARG A 89 -23.93 7.62 -2.95
CA ARG A 89 -22.51 7.98 -3.00
C ARG A 89 -21.64 6.94 -2.29
N ILE A 90 -22.08 6.45 -1.14
CA ILE A 90 -21.38 5.38 -0.40
C ILE A 90 -21.34 4.11 -1.26
N GLU A 91 -22.47 3.69 -1.84
CA GLU A 91 -22.55 2.55 -2.76
C GLU A 91 -21.63 2.71 -3.97
N THR A 92 -21.67 3.86 -4.65
CA THR A 92 -20.85 4.15 -5.84
C THR A 92 -19.35 4.08 -5.53
N ARG A 93 -18.93 4.64 -4.39
CA ARG A 93 -17.51 4.61 -3.96
C ARG A 93 -17.04 3.21 -3.65
N PHE A 94 -17.90 2.44 -2.99
CA PHE A 94 -17.63 1.04 -2.74
C PHE A 94 -17.60 0.21 -4.04
N ASP A 95 -18.38 0.55 -5.07
CA ASP A 95 -18.37 -0.15 -6.37
C ASP A 95 -17.04 0.06 -7.13
N GLN A 96 -16.39 1.21 -6.94
CA GLN A 96 -15.07 1.48 -7.52
C GLN A 96 -13.97 0.67 -6.84
N ILE A 97 -14.05 0.49 -5.52
CA ILE A 97 -13.14 -0.40 -4.77
C ILE A 97 -13.37 -1.85 -5.19
N ASP A 98 -14.64 -2.23 -5.37
CA ASP A 98 -15.03 -3.54 -5.85
C ASP A 98 -14.41 -3.88 -7.21
N GLU A 99 -14.49 -2.99 -8.19
CA GLU A 99 -13.90 -3.25 -9.51
C GLU A 99 -12.39 -3.51 -9.40
N GLN A 100 -11.68 -2.76 -8.54
CA GLN A 100 -10.26 -3.02 -8.28
C GLN A 100 -10.04 -4.37 -7.56
N PHE A 101 -10.94 -4.76 -6.67
CA PHE A 101 -10.90 -6.02 -5.95
C PHE A 101 -11.17 -7.21 -6.90
N LYS A 102 -12.16 -7.12 -7.78
CA LYS A 102 -12.47 -8.12 -8.82
C LYS A 102 -11.34 -8.29 -9.82
N GLN A 103 -10.77 -7.18 -10.32
CA GLN A 103 -9.59 -7.25 -11.17
C GLN A 103 -8.44 -7.96 -10.47
N LEU A 104 -8.30 -7.72 -9.16
CA LEU A 104 -7.29 -8.37 -8.36
C LEU A 104 -7.59 -9.85 -8.16
N THR A 105 -8.83 -10.27 -7.87
CA THR A 105 -9.19 -11.69 -7.67
C THR A 105 -9.21 -12.49 -8.98
N ASN A 106 -9.65 -11.90 -10.09
CA ASN A 106 -9.68 -12.56 -11.41
C ASN A 106 -8.27 -12.85 -11.96
N GLN A 107 -7.25 -12.12 -11.51
CA GLN A 107 -5.85 -12.38 -11.86
C GLN A 107 -5.25 -13.58 -11.10
N VAL A 108 -6.04 -14.23 -10.24
CA VAL A 108 -5.55 -15.07 -9.17
C VAL A 108 -6.24 -16.43 -9.26
N ASN A 109 -5.72 -17.32 -10.11
CA ASN A 109 -6.26 -18.67 -10.32
C ASN A 109 -5.96 -19.58 -9.12
N TRP A 110 -6.79 -19.48 -8.07
CA TRP A 110 -6.83 -20.42 -6.94
C TRP A 110 -8.17 -21.14 -6.88
N ASN A 111 -8.43 -21.98 -7.89
CA ASN A 111 -9.69 -22.69 -8.17
C ASN A 111 -10.53 -23.15 -6.96
N LYS A 112 -9.94 -23.53 -5.81
CA LYS A 112 -10.70 -23.95 -4.62
C LYS A 112 -11.21 -22.78 -3.76
N TYR A 113 -10.45 -21.69 -3.69
CA TYR A 113 -10.69 -20.55 -2.79
C TYR A 113 -11.47 -19.43 -3.45
N GLU A 114 -11.24 -19.23 -4.76
CA GLU A 114 -12.06 -18.36 -5.60
C GLU A 114 -13.54 -18.76 -5.50
N ILE A 115 -13.86 -20.05 -5.62
CA ILE A 115 -15.24 -20.54 -5.52
C ILE A 115 -15.89 -20.19 -4.16
N GLN A 116 -15.15 -20.28 -3.05
CA GLN A 116 -15.69 -19.98 -1.72
C GLN A 116 -15.84 -18.47 -1.49
N LEU A 117 -14.81 -17.68 -1.84
CA LEU A 117 -14.86 -16.21 -1.72
C LEU A 117 -15.94 -15.63 -2.64
N SER A 118 -15.96 -16.01 -3.91
CA SER A 118 -16.91 -15.52 -4.91
C SER A 118 -18.36 -15.82 -4.55
N LYS A 119 -18.63 -16.95 -3.87
CA LYS A 119 -19.97 -17.25 -3.37
C LYS A 119 -20.43 -16.24 -2.32
N HIS A 120 -19.65 -16.05 -1.25
CA HIS A 120 -19.99 -15.11 -0.19
C HIS A 120 -20.05 -13.67 -0.70
N GLU A 121 -19.11 -13.32 -1.59
CA GLU A 121 -19.09 -12.03 -2.27
C GLU A 121 -20.37 -11.80 -3.08
N SER A 122 -20.77 -12.77 -3.91
CA SER A 122 -21.97 -12.68 -4.75
C SER A 122 -23.24 -12.49 -3.91
N THR A 123 -23.38 -13.21 -2.80
CA THR A 123 -24.54 -13.05 -1.91
C THR A 123 -24.59 -11.64 -1.31
N ILE A 124 -23.49 -11.18 -0.74
CA ILE A 124 -23.42 -9.84 -0.12
C ILE A 124 -23.74 -8.75 -1.15
N ARG A 125 -23.20 -8.85 -2.36
CA ARG A 125 -23.47 -7.90 -3.44
C ARG A 125 -24.93 -7.90 -3.87
N THR A 126 -25.52 -9.09 -4.01
CA THR A 126 -26.93 -9.22 -4.38
C THR A 126 -27.82 -8.54 -3.34
N LEU A 127 -27.57 -8.79 -2.06
CA LEU A 127 -28.36 -8.20 -0.98
C LEU A 127 -28.09 -6.69 -0.83
N SER A 128 -26.85 -6.24 -1.01
CA SER A 128 -26.53 -4.81 -1.03
C SER A 128 -27.23 -4.10 -2.18
N THR A 129 -27.33 -4.73 -3.36
CA THR A 129 -28.06 -4.17 -4.51
C THR A 129 -29.56 -4.08 -4.23
N ASN A 130 -30.13 -5.14 -3.64
CA ASN A 130 -31.54 -5.13 -3.24
C ASN A 130 -31.83 -4.06 -2.18
N LEU A 131 -30.91 -3.85 -1.23
CA LEU A 131 -31.01 -2.78 -0.25
C LEU A 131 -30.97 -1.40 -0.91
N GLY A 132 -30.04 -1.17 -1.85
CA GLY A 132 -30.00 0.05 -2.65
C GLY A 132 -31.29 0.30 -3.44
N ALA A 133 -31.93 -0.77 -3.94
CA ALA A 133 -33.24 -0.66 -4.59
C ALA A 133 -34.36 -0.21 -3.64
N VAL A 134 -34.31 -0.61 -2.36
CA VAL A 134 -35.23 -0.08 -1.32
C VAL A 134 -35.04 1.42 -1.16
N TYR A 135 -33.80 1.87 -1.09
CA TYR A 135 -33.47 3.29 -0.91
C TYR A 135 -33.91 4.14 -2.11
N LYS A 136 -33.79 3.61 -3.32
CA LYS A 136 -34.19 4.28 -4.58
C LYS A 136 -35.69 4.28 -4.84
N ALA A 137 -36.47 3.44 -4.15
CA ALA A 137 -37.89 3.27 -4.44
C ALA A 137 -38.75 4.50 -4.10
N SER A 138 -39.75 4.78 -4.96
CA SER A 138 -40.86 5.68 -4.64
C SER A 138 -41.61 5.18 -3.39
N ALA A 139 -42.36 6.03 -2.69
CA ALA A 139 -43.10 5.61 -1.51
C ALA A 139 -44.12 4.51 -1.86
N SER A 140 -44.75 4.64 -3.03
CA SER A 140 -45.67 3.63 -3.57
C SER A 140 -45.03 2.26 -3.84
N SER A 141 -43.77 2.20 -4.28
CA SER A 141 -43.09 0.93 -4.62
C SER A 141 -42.25 0.35 -3.48
N ARG A 142 -41.90 1.17 -2.48
CA ARG A 142 -41.00 0.81 -1.38
C ARG A 142 -41.46 -0.39 -0.56
N PRO A 143 -42.74 -0.54 -0.17
CA PRO A 143 -43.18 -1.73 0.56
C PRO A 143 -42.94 -3.03 -0.22
N GLY A 144 -43.07 -2.99 -1.55
CA GLY A 144 -42.74 -4.12 -2.43
C GLY A 144 -41.25 -4.44 -2.43
N GLN A 145 -40.40 -3.42 -2.51
CA GLN A 145 -38.94 -3.59 -2.47
C GLN A 145 -38.45 -4.11 -1.12
N ILE A 146 -39.01 -3.62 0.00
CA ILE A 146 -38.70 -4.11 1.35
C ILE A 146 -39.04 -5.61 1.46
N ARG A 147 -40.24 -6.02 1.04
CA ARG A 147 -40.62 -7.45 1.04
C ARG A 147 -39.69 -8.30 0.18
N SER A 148 -39.27 -7.79 -0.98
CA SER A 148 -38.33 -8.47 -1.85
C SER A 148 -36.95 -8.63 -1.20
N PHE A 149 -36.45 -7.57 -0.55
CA PHE A 149 -35.20 -7.57 0.19
C PHE A 149 -35.23 -8.59 1.34
N ILE A 150 -36.23 -8.52 2.23
CA ILE A 150 -36.41 -9.46 3.35
C ILE A 150 -36.44 -10.90 2.85
N ARG A 151 -37.29 -11.19 1.87
CA ARG A 151 -37.40 -12.55 1.30
C ARG A 151 -36.07 -13.07 0.75
N THR A 152 -35.32 -12.20 0.06
CA THR A 152 -34.01 -12.58 -0.49
C THR A 152 -32.99 -12.80 0.62
N TYR A 153 -33.03 -11.99 1.67
CA TYR A 153 -32.18 -12.14 2.84
C TYR A 153 -32.47 -13.49 3.52
N ASP A 154 -33.74 -13.79 3.82
CA ASP A 154 -34.15 -15.04 4.47
C ASP A 154 -33.81 -16.29 3.64
N SER A 155 -33.91 -16.21 2.31
CA SER A 155 -33.66 -17.36 1.44
C SER A 155 -32.18 -17.65 1.20
N ASN A 156 -31.33 -16.61 1.18
CA ASN A 156 -29.96 -16.72 0.68
C ASN A 156 -28.89 -16.43 1.73
N TRP A 157 -29.22 -15.71 2.81
CA TRP A 157 -28.23 -15.26 3.77
C TRP A 157 -27.80 -16.37 4.72
N LYS A 158 -26.50 -16.65 4.74
CA LYS A 158 -25.89 -17.68 5.60
C LYS A 158 -24.78 -17.12 6.47
N ASN A 159 -24.98 -15.90 6.99
CA ASN A 159 -23.97 -15.15 7.74
C ASN A 159 -22.65 -14.99 6.94
N ASP A 160 -22.76 -14.75 5.63
CA ASP A 160 -21.61 -14.78 4.71
C ASP A 160 -20.51 -13.79 5.10
N HIS A 161 -20.88 -12.64 5.68
CA HIS A 161 -19.94 -11.65 6.19
C HIS A 161 -19.24 -12.07 7.49
N GLU A 162 -19.88 -12.86 8.37
CA GLU A 162 -19.22 -13.49 9.51
C GLU A 162 -18.20 -14.53 9.04
N VAL A 163 -18.59 -15.36 8.07
CA VAL A 163 -17.69 -16.34 7.46
C VAL A 163 -16.48 -15.65 6.83
N LEU A 164 -16.69 -14.56 6.08
CA LEU A 164 -15.60 -13.75 5.53
C LEU A 164 -14.73 -13.11 6.61
N MET A 165 -15.31 -12.61 7.70
CA MET A 165 -14.56 -12.08 8.84
C MET A 165 -13.65 -13.14 9.44
N THR A 166 -14.18 -14.35 9.67
CA THR A 166 -13.39 -15.50 10.15
C THR A 166 -12.27 -15.85 9.17
N TYR A 167 -12.57 -16.00 7.88
CA TYR A 167 -11.56 -16.33 6.88
C TYR A 167 -10.48 -15.25 6.71
N THR A 168 -10.80 -14.00 7.07
CA THR A 168 -9.87 -12.87 7.01
C THR A 168 -8.93 -12.84 8.21
N THR A 169 -9.45 -13.10 9.41
CA THR A 169 -8.73 -12.88 10.68
C THR A 169 -8.22 -14.15 11.34
N ASP A 170 -8.70 -15.30 10.88
CA ASP A 170 -8.36 -16.63 11.35
C ASP A 170 -8.24 -17.61 10.17
N THR A 171 -7.73 -18.80 10.45
CA THR A 171 -7.56 -19.91 9.51
C THR A 171 -8.89 -20.48 9.01
N GLY A 172 -9.98 -20.40 9.81
CA GLY A 172 -11.32 -20.84 9.38
C GLY A 172 -11.35 -22.30 8.90
N LEU A 173 -11.93 -22.56 7.72
CA LEU A 173 -11.93 -23.88 7.06
C LEU A 173 -10.62 -24.17 6.29
N PHE A 174 -9.68 -23.23 6.30
CA PHE A 174 -8.45 -23.29 5.53
C PHE A 174 -7.25 -23.56 6.46
N HIS A 175 -6.13 -24.02 5.88
CA HIS A 175 -4.89 -24.20 6.64
C HIS A 175 -4.18 -22.86 6.94
N GLU A 176 -4.60 -21.79 6.26
CA GLU A 176 -4.12 -20.42 6.38
C GLU A 176 -5.26 -19.43 6.08
N ASN A 177 -5.22 -18.22 6.65
CA ASN A 177 -6.23 -17.19 6.39
C ASN A 177 -6.12 -16.63 4.95
N LEU A 178 -7.19 -16.01 4.46
CA LEU A 178 -7.29 -15.45 3.10
C LEU A 178 -6.14 -14.49 2.77
N ILE A 179 -5.73 -13.66 3.73
CA ILE A 179 -4.70 -12.65 3.50
C ILE A 179 -3.32 -13.32 3.38
N ASP A 180 -3.01 -14.32 4.19
CA ASP A 180 -1.74 -15.06 4.10
C ASP A 180 -1.65 -15.88 2.81
N MET A 181 -2.75 -16.50 2.36
CA MET A 181 -2.82 -17.13 1.04
C MET A 181 -2.50 -16.12 -0.07
N PHE A 182 -3.17 -14.97 -0.03
CA PHE A 182 -3.00 -13.93 -1.04
C PHE A 182 -1.58 -13.34 -1.05
N LYS A 183 -0.93 -13.25 0.12
CA LYS A 183 0.50 -12.89 0.23
C LYS A 183 1.39 -13.89 -0.47
N THR A 184 1.16 -15.18 -0.26
CA THR A 184 1.92 -16.24 -0.92
C THR A 184 1.78 -16.15 -2.44
N TYR A 185 0.55 -15.97 -2.94
CA TYR A 185 0.28 -15.81 -4.37
C TYR A 185 1.03 -14.65 -4.99
N THR A 186 0.89 -13.48 -4.37
CA THR A 186 1.43 -12.24 -4.91
C THR A 186 2.92 -12.09 -4.62
N GLU A 187 3.57 -13.14 -4.12
CA GLU A 187 4.97 -13.13 -3.71
C GLU A 187 5.25 -11.92 -2.81
N ASN A 188 4.39 -11.69 -1.81
CA ASN A 188 4.44 -10.56 -0.87
C ASN A 188 4.38 -9.15 -1.51
N HIS A 189 3.68 -8.98 -2.63
CA HIS A 189 3.50 -7.66 -3.23
C HIS A 189 2.61 -6.77 -2.35
N CYS A 190 3.24 -5.87 -1.58
CA CYS A 190 2.54 -5.06 -0.57
C CYS A 190 1.34 -4.28 -1.13
N GLY A 191 1.50 -3.59 -2.26
CA GLY A 191 0.40 -2.83 -2.87
C GLY A 191 -0.81 -3.70 -3.23
N LYS A 192 -0.59 -4.91 -3.76
CA LYS A 192 -1.65 -5.87 -4.07
C LYS A 192 -2.31 -6.38 -2.79
N VAL A 193 -1.52 -6.80 -1.79
CA VAL A 193 -2.06 -7.30 -0.52
C VAL A 193 -2.86 -6.23 0.21
N GLN A 194 -2.40 -4.97 0.20
CA GLN A 194 -3.13 -3.84 0.77
C GLN A 194 -4.47 -3.62 0.07
N LYS A 195 -4.51 -3.62 -1.26
CA LYS A 195 -5.76 -3.52 -2.03
C LYS A 195 -6.71 -4.67 -1.72
N PHE A 196 -6.20 -5.89 -1.60
CA PHE A 196 -6.99 -7.06 -1.20
C PHE A 196 -7.61 -6.89 0.19
N MET A 197 -6.82 -6.45 1.18
CA MET A 197 -7.32 -6.16 2.53
C MET A 197 -8.39 -5.05 2.54
N LEU A 198 -8.23 -4.01 1.73
CA LEU A 198 -9.23 -2.94 1.58
C LEU A 198 -10.53 -3.46 0.95
N GLY A 199 -10.45 -4.29 -0.08
CA GLY A 199 -11.63 -4.91 -0.70
C GLY A 199 -12.37 -5.87 0.23
N LEU A 200 -11.65 -6.67 1.05
CA LEU A 200 -12.28 -7.47 2.10
C LEU A 200 -12.98 -6.60 3.14
N THR A 201 -12.36 -5.48 3.53
CA THR A 201 -12.97 -4.53 4.47
C THR A 201 -14.25 -3.93 3.91
N ASP A 202 -14.24 -3.52 2.63
CA ASP A 202 -15.43 -3.02 1.93
C ASP A 202 -16.57 -4.05 1.93
N LEU A 203 -16.27 -5.27 1.47
CA LEU A 203 -17.26 -6.33 1.34
C LEU A 203 -17.89 -6.69 2.69
N ILE A 204 -17.08 -6.74 3.76
CA ILE A 204 -17.58 -6.98 5.12
C ILE A 204 -18.45 -5.83 5.59
N LEU A 205 -18.04 -4.56 5.40
CA LEU A 205 -18.85 -3.40 5.80
C LEU A 205 -20.22 -3.37 5.10
N ARG A 206 -20.27 -3.74 3.83
CA ARG A 206 -21.54 -3.91 3.09
C ARG A 206 -22.40 -5.01 3.71
N GLY A 207 -21.81 -6.17 4.00
CA GLY A 207 -22.54 -7.28 4.60
C GLY A 207 -23.12 -6.95 5.97
N VAL A 208 -22.35 -6.25 6.81
CA VAL A 208 -22.83 -5.73 8.10
C VAL A 208 -23.96 -4.72 7.90
N SER A 209 -23.85 -3.84 6.90
CA SER A 209 -24.89 -2.84 6.63
C SER A 209 -26.20 -3.47 6.18
N VAL A 210 -26.11 -4.53 5.37
CA VAL A 210 -27.24 -5.36 4.95
C VAL A 210 -27.90 -6.02 6.16
N GLU A 211 -27.14 -6.63 7.07
CA GLU A 211 -27.69 -7.22 8.29
C GLU A 211 -28.39 -6.17 9.14
N LEU A 212 -27.73 -5.05 9.45
CA LEU A 212 -28.31 -4.02 10.32
C LEU A 212 -29.60 -3.43 9.71
N ALA A 213 -29.64 -3.24 8.39
CA ALA A 213 -30.87 -2.81 7.72
C ALA A 213 -31.98 -3.86 7.77
N TYR A 214 -31.63 -5.15 7.60
CA TYR A 214 -32.58 -6.26 7.76
C TYR A 214 -33.23 -6.25 9.14
N LEU A 215 -32.44 -6.13 10.22
CA LEU A 215 -32.94 -6.09 11.59
C LEU A 215 -33.91 -4.92 11.83
N GLU A 216 -33.70 -3.79 11.16
CA GLU A 216 -34.65 -2.67 11.20
C GLU A 216 -35.96 -3.00 10.47
N PHE A 217 -35.90 -3.61 9.27
CA PHE A 217 -37.09 -3.91 8.48
C PHE A 217 -38.00 -4.97 9.13
N ILE A 218 -37.43 -5.93 9.85
CA ILE A 218 -38.22 -6.92 10.60
C ILE A 218 -38.65 -6.41 11.99
N ASN A 219 -38.32 -5.16 12.32
CA ASN A 219 -38.60 -4.52 13.60
C ASN A 219 -38.08 -5.34 14.81
N GLU A 220 -36.84 -5.81 14.71
CA GLU A 220 -36.18 -6.55 15.78
C GLU A 220 -35.98 -5.68 17.03
N THR A 221 -35.83 -6.33 18.19
CA THR A 221 -35.73 -5.62 19.47
C THR A 221 -34.55 -4.64 19.50
N ALA A 222 -34.76 -3.48 20.14
CA ALA A 222 -33.73 -2.46 20.26
C ALA A 222 -32.46 -2.96 20.96
N SER A 223 -32.60 -3.89 21.93
CA SER A 223 -31.46 -4.52 22.61
C SER A 223 -30.63 -5.34 21.62
N TYR A 224 -31.27 -6.22 20.84
CA TYR A 224 -30.57 -7.07 19.89
C TYR A 224 -29.85 -6.26 18.80
N LYS A 225 -30.50 -5.22 18.25
CA LYS A 225 -29.88 -4.31 17.27
C LYS A 225 -28.64 -3.61 17.84
N LYS A 226 -28.72 -3.15 19.08
CA LYS A 226 -27.58 -2.53 19.79
C LYS A 226 -26.45 -3.52 20.02
N ASP A 227 -26.77 -4.74 20.41
CA ASP A 227 -25.78 -5.80 20.65
C ASP A 227 -25.07 -6.20 19.36
N ARG A 228 -25.81 -6.38 18.26
CA ARG A 228 -25.23 -6.66 16.92
C ARG A 228 -24.35 -5.52 16.41
N LYS A 229 -24.79 -4.26 16.55
CA LYS A 229 -23.94 -3.09 16.23
C LYS A 229 -22.64 -3.07 17.05
N THR A 230 -22.74 -3.36 18.34
CA THR A 230 -21.57 -3.39 19.24
C THR A 230 -20.61 -4.51 18.85
N HIS A 231 -21.15 -5.71 18.62
CA HIS A 231 -20.39 -6.85 18.12
C HIS A 231 -19.61 -6.50 16.85
N TRP A 232 -20.29 -5.97 15.83
CA TRP A 232 -19.63 -5.62 14.57
C TRP A 232 -18.61 -4.50 14.68
N THR A 233 -18.88 -3.52 15.53
CA THR A 233 -17.90 -2.46 15.83
C THR A 233 -16.60 -3.07 16.37
N GLU A 234 -16.69 -4.06 17.25
CA GLU A 234 -15.52 -4.72 17.83
C GLU A 234 -14.84 -5.69 16.85
N GLU A 235 -15.58 -6.48 16.08
CA GLU A 235 -15.01 -7.38 15.07
C GLU A 235 -14.25 -6.60 13.98
N ILE A 236 -14.79 -5.48 13.51
CA ILE A 236 -14.08 -4.64 12.52
C ILE A 236 -12.82 -4.00 13.11
N LYS A 237 -12.81 -3.63 14.40
CA LYS A 237 -11.59 -3.17 15.09
C LYS A 237 -10.54 -4.29 15.20
N LYS A 238 -10.96 -5.52 15.48
CA LYS A 238 -10.06 -6.70 15.49
C LYS A 238 -9.48 -6.93 14.10
N MET A 239 -10.30 -6.93 13.06
CA MET A 239 -9.87 -7.06 11.67
C MET A 239 -8.85 -5.98 11.28
N LYS A 240 -9.13 -4.72 11.59
CA LYS A 240 -8.21 -3.60 11.37
C LYS A 240 -6.85 -3.84 12.05
N THR A 241 -6.86 -4.33 13.28
CA THR A 241 -5.64 -4.64 14.03
C THR A 241 -4.86 -5.78 13.38
N PHE A 242 -5.56 -6.84 12.95
CA PHE A 242 -4.98 -7.94 12.21
C PHE A 242 -4.34 -7.48 10.90
N MET A 243 -5.08 -6.76 10.05
CA MET A 243 -4.58 -6.24 8.76
C MET A 243 -3.38 -5.29 8.95
N SER A 244 -3.39 -4.46 10.00
CA SER A 244 -2.26 -3.59 10.33
C SER A 244 -1.01 -4.40 10.73
N LYS A 245 -1.20 -5.51 11.46
CA LYS A 245 -0.10 -6.44 11.80
C LYS A 245 0.46 -7.11 10.56
N VAL A 246 -0.40 -7.51 9.63
CA VAL A 246 0.00 -8.09 8.34
C VAL A 246 0.82 -7.08 7.52
N ASP A 247 0.35 -5.85 7.35
CA ASP A 247 1.08 -4.79 6.63
C ASP A 247 2.45 -4.53 7.26
N LYS A 248 2.52 -4.43 8.59
CA LYS A 248 3.78 -4.28 9.32
C LYS A 248 4.73 -5.46 9.09
N ASN A 249 4.20 -6.68 9.04
CA ASN A 249 4.98 -7.88 8.78
C ASN A 249 5.56 -7.89 7.35
N LEU A 250 4.75 -7.55 6.34
CA LEU A 250 5.19 -7.40 4.95
C LEU A 250 6.34 -6.40 4.80
N ARG A 251 6.28 -5.31 5.57
CA ARG A 251 7.28 -4.23 5.56
C ARG A 251 8.51 -4.55 6.42
N SER A 252 8.50 -5.64 7.18
CA SER A 252 9.61 -6.02 8.06
C SER A 252 10.85 -6.42 7.26
N SER A 253 12.04 -6.07 7.76
CA SER A 253 13.31 -6.36 7.09
C SER A 253 13.49 -7.84 6.75
N LYS A 254 13.02 -8.74 7.63
CA LYS A 254 13.10 -10.18 7.40
C LYS A 254 12.32 -10.61 6.16
N VAL A 255 11.08 -10.15 6.03
CA VAL A 255 10.18 -10.59 4.95
C VAL A 255 10.54 -9.94 3.62
N TYR A 256 10.65 -8.61 3.57
CA TYR A 256 10.84 -7.95 2.28
C TYR A 256 12.23 -8.18 1.69
N LEU A 257 13.29 -8.33 2.51
CA LEU A 257 14.63 -8.57 1.97
C LEU A 257 14.78 -9.97 1.39
N ASP A 258 14.20 -10.99 2.04
CA ASP A 258 14.18 -12.36 1.53
C ASP A 258 13.45 -12.42 0.19
N GLN A 259 12.23 -11.86 0.14
CA GLN A 259 11.46 -11.81 -1.11
C GLN A 259 12.16 -10.99 -2.19
N MET A 260 12.69 -9.81 -1.86
CA MET A 260 13.35 -8.94 -2.84
C MET A 260 14.57 -9.63 -3.45
N SER A 261 15.34 -10.39 -2.67
CA SER A 261 16.45 -11.18 -3.22
C SER A 261 15.97 -12.20 -4.26
N LYS A 262 14.89 -12.94 -3.97
CA LYS A 262 14.29 -13.91 -4.90
C LYS A 262 13.75 -13.24 -6.16
N ASP A 263 13.08 -12.10 -5.99
CA ASP A 263 12.54 -11.30 -7.10
C ASP A 263 13.67 -10.82 -8.03
N MET A 264 14.80 -10.39 -7.47
CA MET A 264 15.95 -9.97 -8.27
C MET A 264 16.58 -11.13 -9.02
N ASP A 265 16.64 -12.33 -8.44
CA ASP A 265 17.12 -13.53 -9.13
C ASP A 265 16.20 -13.90 -10.31
N LYS A 266 14.88 -13.80 -10.12
CA LYS A 266 13.87 -13.99 -11.17
C LYS A 266 13.98 -12.94 -12.28
N LEU A 267 14.10 -11.65 -11.93
CA LEU A 267 14.28 -10.57 -12.91
C LEU A 267 15.57 -10.73 -13.71
N LEU A 268 16.69 -11.06 -13.05
CA LEU A 268 17.96 -11.30 -13.72
C LEU A 268 17.85 -12.43 -14.74
N THR A 269 17.17 -13.52 -14.36
CA THR A 269 16.97 -14.69 -15.22
C THR A 269 16.08 -14.37 -16.42
N ASN A 270 14.96 -13.68 -16.20
CA ASN A 270 13.98 -13.34 -17.24
C ASN A 270 14.49 -12.27 -18.22
N ASN A 271 15.47 -11.46 -17.81
CA ASN A 271 16.03 -10.37 -18.62
C ASN A 271 17.49 -10.63 -19.02
N LYS A 272 17.82 -11.90 -19.27
CA LYS A 272 19.15 -12.29 -19.73
C LYS A 272 19.47 -11.64 -21.07
N GLY A 273 20.66 -11.04 -21.19
CA GLY A 273 21.12 -10.39 -22.43
C GLY A 273 20.62 -8.95 -22.63
N VAL A 274 19.70 -8.47 -21.79
CA VAL A 274 19.29 -7.05 -21.77
C VAL A 274 20.48 -6.17 -21.33
N LYS A 275 20.65 -4.99 -21.95
CA LYS A 275 21.71 -4.04 -21.60
C LYS A 275 21.58 -3.55 -20.14
N ASP A 276 22.69 -3.17 -19.52
CA ASP A 276 22.70 -2.71 -18.12
C ASP A 276 21.83 -1.48 -17.87
N SER A 277 21.76 -0.54 -18.82
CA SER A 277 20.85 0.61 -18.75
C SER A 277 19.40 0.20 -18.63
N ASP A 278 18.99 -0.71 -19.50
CA ASP A 278 17.59 -1.10 -19.64
C ASP A 278 17.20 -1.99 -18.47
N PHE A 279 18.09 -2.89 -18.05
CA PHE A 279 17.88 -3.68 -16.85
C PHE A 279 17.79 -2.84 -15.58
N ALA A 280 18.65 -1.83 -15.41
CA ALA A 280 18.57 -0.94 -14.25
C ALA A 280 17.20 -0.25 -14.17
N THR A 281 16.64 0.18 -15.31
CA THR A 281 15.30 0.75 -15.40
C THR A 281 14.21 -0.27 -15.06
N ILE A 282 14.28 -1.48 -15.62
CA ILE A 282 13.33 -2.57 -15.34
C ILE A 282 13.32 -2.91 -13.84
N ALA A 283 14.49 -3.14 -13.25
CA ALA A 283 14.62 -3.48 -11.84
C ALA A 283 14.17 -2.32 -10.93
N TYR A 284 14.48 -1.07 -11.28
CA TYR A 284 14.04 0.09 -10.53
C TYR A 284 12.51 0.22 -10.53
N SER A 285 11.87 0.15 -11.70
CA SER A 285 10.41 0.21 -11.82
C SER A 285 9.72 -0.90 -11.02
N PHE A 286 10.22 -2.14 -11.13
CA PHE A 286 9.71 -3.27 -10.35
C PHE A 286 9.79 -3.02 -8.83
N LEU A 287 10.95 -2.54 -8.35
CA LEU A 287 11.15 -2.26 -6.93
C LEU A 287 10.25 -1.14 -6.42
N MET A 288 10.04 -0.11 -7.24
CA MET A 288 9.18 1.03 -6.92
C MET A 288 7.70 0.66 -6.85
N GLU A 289 7.26 -0.26 -7.70
CA GLU A 289 5.89 -0.79 -7.70
C GLU A 289 5.65 -1.72 -6.51
N LYS A 290 6.50 -2.75 -6.35
CA LYS A 290 6.30 -3.80 -5.35
C LYS A 290 6.64 -3.35 -3.92
N TYR A 291 7.64 -2.48 -3.78
CA TYR A 291 8.18 -2.02 -2.50
C TYR A 291 8.10 -0.49 -2.32
N ASN A 292 6.93 0.08 -2.62
CA ASN A 292 6.67 1.52 -2.73
C ASN A 292 6.90 2.36 -1.45
N TRP A 293 7.15 1.74 -0.29
CA TRP A 293 7.45 2.44 0.97
C TRP A 293 8.94 2.75 1.16
N ARG A 294 9.76 2.37 0.18
CA ARG A 294 11.21 2.58 0.16
C ARG A 294 11.60 3.35 -1.09
N ASP A 295 12.64 4.14 -0.95
CA ASP A 295 13.37 4.68 -2.09
C ASP A 295 14.53 3.73 -2.39
N TRP A 296 14.77 3.50 -3.68
CA TRP A 296 15.71 2.49 -4.17
C TRP A 296 16.87 3.11 -4.93
N LEU A 297 18.03 2.46 -4.84
CA LEU A 297 19.15 2.60 -5.76
C LEU A 297 19.30 1.29 -6.49
N VAL A 298 19.40 1.34 -7.81
CA VAL A 298 19.81 0.24 -8.66
C VAL A 298 21.05 0.66 -9.44
N VAL A 299 22.12 -0.11 -9.33
CA VAL A 299 23.32 0.04 -10.16
C VAL A 299 23.57 -1.28 -10.90
N SER A 300 23.52 -1.24 -12.22
CA SER A 300 23.85 -2.38 -13.09
C SER A 300 25.08 -2.06 -13.90
N TYR A 301 26.01 -2.99 -14.00
CA TYR A 301 27.26 -2.81 -14.76
C TYR A 301 27.87 -4.15 -15.14
N ASP A 302 28.83 -4.09 -16.08
CA ASP A 302 29.56 -5.25 -16.60
C ASP A 302 30.13 -6.14 -15.48
N ASP A 303 30.25 -7.43 -15.77
CA ASP A 303 30.93 -8.47 -14.96
C ASP A 303 32.45 -8.23 -14.87
N ILE A 304 32.83 -7.15 -14.19
CA ILE A 304 34.20 -6.86 -13.78
C ILE A 304 34.49 -7.56 -12.46
N LYS A 305 35.73 -8.06 -12.31
CA LYS A 305 36.15 -8.86 -11.16
C LYS A 305 37.16 -8.14 -10.28
N GLY A 306 37.11 -8.42 -8.98
CA GLY A 306 38.17 -8.08 -8.03
C GLY A 306 38.09 -6.66 -7.46
N GLY A 307 38.51 -6.53 -6.19
CA GLY A 307 38.42 -5.28 -5.43
C GLY A 307 39.15 -4.09 -6.05
N ASN A 308 40.10 -4.32 -6.96
CA ASN A 308 40.79 -3.25 -7.68
C ASN A 308 39.91 -2.59 -8.75
N ASN A 309 38.88 -3.28 -9.22
CA ASN A 309 37.97 -2.79 -10.26
C ASN A 309 36.67 -2.25 -9.69
N HIS A 310 36.17 -2.81 -8.59
CA HIS A 310 35.00 -2.28 -7.90
C HIS A 310 35.06 -2.52 -6.39
N ASN A 311 34.46 -1.62 -5.62
CA ASN A 311 34.15 -1.85 -4.23
C ASN A 311 32.87 -1.07 -3.89
N VAL A 312 31.86 -1.78 -3.40
CA VAL A 312 30.49 -1.27 -3.27
C VAL A 312 29.87 -1.79 -1.98
N LYS A 313 28.90 -1.04 -1.50
CA LYS A 313 28.08 -1.38 -0.35
C LYS A 313 26.62 -1.11 -0.66
N ALA A 314 25.78 -1.99 -0.15
CA ALA A 314 24.34 -1.84 -0.11
C ALA A 314 23.79 -2.20 1.27
N CYS A 315 22.88 -1.39 1.76
CA CYS A 315 22.05 -1.64 2.93
C CYS A 315 20.58 -1.65 2.50
N GLY A 316 19.77 -2.50 3.13
CA GLY A 316 18.34 -2.63 2.79
C GLY A 316 18.10 -3.20 1.39
N GLY A 317 19.09 -3.81 0.77
CA GLY A 317 18.98 -4.39 -0.56
C GLY A 317 19.94 -5.57 -0.71
N VAL A 318 20.43 -5.81 -1.93
CA VAL A 318 21.25 -6.98 -2.26
C VAL A 318 22.40 -6.61 -3.19
N LEU A 319 23.49 -7.37 -3.07
CA LEU A 319 24.61 -7.37 -4.00
C LEU A 319 24.57 -8.70 -4.75
N LYS A 320 24.48 -8.66 -6.09
CA LYS A 320 24.59 -9.85 -6.94
C LYS A 320 25.76 -9.61 -7.89
N PHE A 321 26.81 -10.41 -7.77
CA PHE A 321 27.99 -10.26 -8.61
C PHE A 321 28.08 -11.40 -9.59
N ARG A 322 28.33 -11.06 -10.86
CA ARG A 322 28.59 -12.02 -11.94
C ARG A 322 27.40 -12.94 -12.23
N THR A 323 26.19 -12.46 -11.91
CA THR A 323 24.95 -13.16 -12.18
C THR A 323 24.45 -12.76 -13.55
N GLN A 324 24.27 -13.73 -14.46
CA GLN A 324 23.86 -13.47 -15.85
C GLN A 324 24.78 -12.45 -16.59
N LYS A 325 26.10 -12.54 -16.35
CA LYS A 325 27.14 -11.65 -16.94
C LYS A 325 27.05 -10.17 -16.53
N ARG A 326 26.42 -9.86 -15.38
CA ARG A 326 26.43 -8.52 -14.80
C ARG A 326 26.71 -8.51 -13.30
N ASN A 327 27.07 -7.33 -12.82
CA ASN A 327 27.06 -6.98 -11.41
C ASN A 327 25.87 -6.06 -11.11
N LEU A 328 25.23 -6.28 -9.98
CA LEU A 328 24.04 -5.56 -9.54
C LEU A 328 24.22 -5.11 -8.08
N VAL A 329 24.01 -3.82 -7.84
CA VAL A 329 23.96 -3.22 -6.51
C VAL A 329 22.57 -2.65 -6.31
N ILE A 330 21.87 -3.18 -5.33
CA ILE A 330 20.58 -2.65 -4.91
C ILE A 330 20.70 -2.21 -3.47
N ALA A 331 20.46 -0.93 -3.22
CA ALA A 331 20.37 -0.38 -1.87
C ALA A 331 19.02 0.30 -1.68
N SER A 332 18.60 0.47 -0.43
CA SER A 332 17.32 1.13 -0.18
C SER A 332 17.30 1.88 1.14
N VAL A 333 16.55 2.98 1.15
CA VAL A 333 16.24 3.77 2.35
C VAL A 333 14.74 3.94 2.55
N GLN A 334 14.28 4.01 3.80
CA GLN A 334 12.87 4.29 4.07
C GLN A 334 12.52 5.65 3.48
N ARG A 335 11.42 5.73 2.74
CA ARG A 335 11.01 6.95 2.03
C ARG A 335 10.78 8.14 2.97
N SER A 336 10.37 7.88 4.21
CA SER A 336 10.19 8.90 5.27
C SER A 336 11.49 9.54 5.76
N ARG A 337 12.66 8.94 5.49
CA ARG A 337 13.95 9.54 5.89
C ARG A 337 14.29 10.73 5.01
N THR A 338 14.96 11.73 5.58
CA THR A 338 15.45 12.89 4.83
C THR A 338 16.46 12.48 3.74
N PRO A 339 16.23 12.84 2.46
CA PRO A 339 17.20 12.62 1.38
C PRO A 339 18.53 13.33 1.61
N ILE A 340 19.65 12.68 1.25
CA ILE A 340 21.00 13.27 1.45
C ILE A 340 21.24 14.57 0.68
N LEU A 341 20.46 14.85 -0.38
CA LEU A 341 20.56 16.08 -1.17
C LEU A 341 19.38 17.04 -0.97
N LYS A 342 18.57 16.86 0.09
CA LYS A 342 17.38 17.70 0.32
C LYS A 342 17.72 19.18 0.55
N ASN A 343 18.80 19.47 1.25
CA ASN A 343 19.25 20.84 1.55
C ASN A 343 20.70 21.05 1.09
N SER A 344 21.08 22.32 0.94
CA SER A 344 22.40 22.73 0.44
C SER A 344 23.54 22.21 1.33
N THR A 345 23.40 22.26 2.66
CA THR A 345 24.42 21.81 3.60
C THR A 345 24.73 20.32 3.47
N SER A 346 23.72 19.46 3.45
CA SER A 346 23.88 18.01 3.28
C SER A 346 24.42 17.67 1.90
N LYS A 347 23.97 18.38 0.86
CA LYS A 347 24.50 18.24 -0.51
C LYS A 347 26.00 18.58 -0.57
N MET A 348 26.42 19.74 -0.04
CA MET A 348 27.83 20.14 -0.01
C MET A 348 28.69 19.15 0.75
N ALA A 349 28.21 18.63 1.89
CA ALA A 349 28.92 17.61 2.65
C ALA A 349 29.13 16.32 1.83
N ALA A 350 28.08 15.83 1.14
CA ALA A 350 28.18 14.66 0.28
C ALA A 350 29.10 14.90 -0.94
N GLU A 351 29.04 16.08 -1.54
CA GLU A 351 29.92 16.47 -2.65
C GLU A 351 31.38 16.51 -2.24
N LYS A 352 31.68 17.13 -1.09
CA LYS A 352 33.02 17.19 -0.51
C LYS A 352 33.59 15.79 -0.26
N ILE A 353 32.78 14.86 0.26
CA ILE A 353 33.20 13.46 0.45
C ILE A 353 33.68 12.85 -0.87
N LEU A 354 32.91 12.98 -1.94
CA LEU A 354 33.29 12.40 -3.24
C LEU A 354 34.48 13.15 -3.86
N GLU A 355 34.60 14.46 -3.65
CA GLU A 355 35.74 15.28 -4.09
C GLU A 355 37.05 14.95 -3.37
N ASP A 356 37.00 14.61 -2.09
CA ASP A 356 38.18 14.30 -1.28
C ASP A 356 38.71 12.87 -1.50
N LEU A 357 38.01 12.03 -2.28
CA LEU A 357 38.48 10.68 -2.61
C LEU A 357 39.88 10.70 -3.27
N LYS A 358 40.85 10.08 -2.60
CA LYS A 358 42.25 10.00 -3.06
C LYS A 358 42.39 8.88 -4.08
N ILE A 359 42.40 9.22 -5.38
CA ILE A 359 42.49 8.27 -6.49
C ILE A 359 43.92 7.81 -6.83
N HIS A 360 44.93 8.45 -6.24
CA HIS A 360 46.34 8.11 -6.45
C HIS A 360 47.11 8.16 -5.13
N LYS A 361 48.28 7.53 -5.11
CA LYS A 361 49.31 7.68 -4.06
C LYS A 361 50.63 8.07 -4.70
N THR A 362 51.39 8.92 -4.02
CA THR A 362 52.74 9.30 -4.43
C THR A 362 53.73 8.46 -3.65
N ILE A 363 54.55 7.70 -4.36
CA ILE A 363 55.60 6.85 -3.80
C ILE A 363 56.94 7.54 -4.04
N LYS A 364 57.74 7.64 -2.98
CA LYS A 364 59.15 8.06 -3.09
C LYS A 364 59.97 6.83 -3.46
N THR A 365 60.72 6.89 -4.56
CA THR A 365 61.62 5.80 -4.98
C THR A 365 63.07 6.18 -4.61
N GLY A 366 63.70 5.43 -3.71
CA GLY A 366 65.15 5.45 -3.42
C GLY A 366 65.61 6.31 -2.23
N LEU A 367 66.69 5.86 -1.57
CA LEU A 367 67.40 6.53 -0.45
C LEU A 367 68.23 7.75 -0.88
N PHE A 368 68.58 7.85 -2.17
CA PHE A 368 69.38 8.95 -2.70
C PHE A 368 68.82 9.42 -4.06
N LYS A 369 68.16 10.59 -4.05
CA LYS A 369 67.66 11.40 -5.18
C LYS A 369 66.39 10.96 -5.97
N GLN A 370 65.31 11.71 -5.70
CA GLN A 370 64.47 12.47 -6.66
C GLN A 370 63.58 11.74 -7.69
N GLY A 371 63.05 10.55 -7.40
CA GLY A 371 61.89 10.00 -8.13
C GLY A 371 60.59 10.09 -7.33
N ARG A 372 59.57 10.80 -7.82
CA ARG A 372 58.17 10.66 -7.35
C ARG A 372 57.40 9.87 -8.38
N ARG A 373 57.04 8.62 -8.09
CA ARG A 373 56.13 7.83 -8.93
C ARG A 373 54.72 7.96 -8.39
N THR A 374 53.77 8.28 -9.27
CA THR A 374 52.35 8.25 -8.92
C THR A 374 51.75 6.91 -9.33
N GLU A 375 51.11 6.22 -8.39
CA GLU A 375 50.38 4.99 -8.64
C GLU A 375 48.88 5.25 -8.48
N ILE A 376 48.07 4.80 -9.45
CA ILE A 376 46.62 4.86 -9.37
C ILE A 376 46.14 3.79 -8.39
N LYS A 377 45.31 4.19 -7.43
CA LYS A 377 44.76 3.26 -6.46
C LYS A 377 43.65 2.40 -7.09
N GLY A 378 43.59 1.12 -6.71
CA GLY A 378 42.44 0.28 -7.02
C GLY A 378 41.15 0.79 -6.35
N ALA A 379 39.99 0.39 -6.86
CA ALA A 379 38.68 0.81 -6.34
C ALA A 379 38.54 0.56 -4.83
N LYS A 380 39.02 -0.57 -4.31
CA LYS A 380 39.05 -0.89 -2.87
C LYS A 380 39.84 0.13 -2.05
N ASP A 381 41.00 0.55 -2.53
CA ASP A 381 41.84 1.50 -1.78
C ASP A 381 41.30 2.93 -1.85
N ILE A 382 40.62 3.28 -2.94
CA ILE A 382 39.83 4.52 -3.04
C ILE A 382 38.65 4.47 -2.06
N TYR A 383 37.88 3.38 -2.07
CA TYR A 383 36.73 3.18 -1.19
C TYR A 383 37.11 3.25 0.29
N LYS A 384 38.27 2.70 0.67
CA LYS A 384 38.83 2.84 2.02
C LYS A 384 39.12 4.29 2.43
N THR A 385 39.16 5.26 1.51
CA THR A 385 39.29 6.68 1.89
C THR A 385 37.96 7.34 2.25
N LEU A 386 36.83 6.66 2.02
CA LEU A 386 35.54 7.13 2.50
C LEU A 386 35.51 7.12 4.05
N PRO A 387 34.81 8.08 4.67
CA PRO A 387 34.55 8.07 6.11
C PRO A 387 33.93 6.75 6.58
N SER A 388 34.29 6.29 7.78
CA SER A 388 33.78 5.04 8.38
C SER A 388 32.25 5.02 8.47
N ILE A 389 31.60 6.16 8.72
CA ILE A 389 30.13 6.27 8.72
C ILE A 389 29.49 5.81 7.40
N ILE A 390 30.18 6.00 6.27
CA ILE A 390 29.71 5.57 4.95
C ILE A 390 30.04 4.10 4.71
N ARG A 391 31.25 3.67 5.08
CA ARG A 391 31.72 2.30 4.85
C ARG A 391 31.02 1.30 5.77
N ASP A 392 30.77 1.65 7.02
CA ASP A 392 30.47 0.70 8.08
C ASP A 392 29.03 0.83 8.62
N LYS A 393 28.34 1.97 8.40
CA LYS A 393 26.96 2.19 8.86
C LYS A 393 25.97 2.37 7.71
N CYS A 394 24.71 2.02 7.91
CA CYS A 394 23.65 2.15 6.88
C CYS A 394 22.91 3.50 6.93
N SER A 395 23.44 4.46 7.69
CA SER A 395 22.86 5.78 7.88
C SER A 395 23.99 6.81 8.03
N PRO A 396 23.90 7.98 7.38
CA PRO A 396 22.81 8.38 6.49
C PRO A 396 22.86 7.70 5.11
N TYR A 397 23.99 7.07 4.75
CA TYR A 397 24.18 6.44 3.44
C TYR A 397 23.85 4.95 3.48
N SER A 398 22.85 4.54 2.69
CA SER A 398 22.48 3.14 2.52
C SER A 398 23.18 2.49 1.32
N GLY A 399 23.70 3.27 0.37
CA GLY A 399 24.50 2.78 -0.74
C GLY A 399 25.74 3.64 -0.97
N ALA A 400 26.87 3.01 -1.28
CA ALA A 400 28.09 3.71 -1.65
C ALA A 400 28.97 2.83 -2.53
N GLY A 401 29.78 3.42 -3.39
CA GLY A 401 30.69 2.61 -4.19
C GLY A 401 31.67 3.38 -5.04
N VAL A 402 32.68 2.63 -5.48
CA VAL A 402 33.70 3.04 -6.45
C VAL A 402 33.78 1.95 -7.50
N ILE A 403 33.50 2.28 -8.75
CA ILE A 403 33.45 1.34 -9.89
C ILE A 403 34.34 1.89 -11.00
N LYS A 404 35.26 1.09 -11.54
CA LYS A 404 36.16 1.52 -12.62
C LYS A 404 35.40 1.66 -13.95
N THR A 405 35.46 2.84 -14.58
CA THR A 405 34.61 3.30 -15.70
C THR A 405 34.94 2.71 -17.08
N GLY A 406 35.65 1.58 -17.13
CA GLY A 406 35.67 0.74 -18.34
C GLY A 406 34.39 -0.09 -18.48
N SER A 407 33.50 -0.01 -17.49
CA SER A 407 32.22 -0.71 -17.42
C SER A 407 31.06 0.22 -17.80
N LYS A 408 30.06 -0.31 -18.50
CA LYS A 408 28.80 0.36 -18.82
C LYS A 408 27.92 0.46 -17.56
N THR A 409 28.31 1.34 -16.64
CA THR A 409 27.57 1.52 -15.38
C THR A 409 26.30 2.34 -15.60
N ALA A 410 25.15 1.75 -15.27
CA ALA A 410 23.86 2.40 -15.26
C ALA A 410 23.37 2.59 -13.81
N PHE A 411 22.81 3.76 -13.53
CA PHE A 411 22.28 4.13 -12.22
C PHE A 411 20.80 4.49 -12.35
N GLN A 412 19.98 4.02 -11.42
CA GLN A 412 18.59 4.45 -11.24
C GLN A 412 18.32 4.70 -9.76
N ALA A 413 17.87 5.91 -9.44
CA ALA A 413 17.48 6.34 -8.10
C ALA A 413 16.75 7.69 -8.17
N PRO A 414 16.01 8.09 -7.12
CA PRO A 414 15.52 9.46 -7.03
C PRO A 414 16.67 10.48 -7.04
N PRO A 415 16.55 11.59 -7.77
CA PRO A 415 17.65 12.53 -7.98
C PRO A 415 18.11 13.23 -6.69
N ASN A 416 17.23 13.35 -5.70
CA ASN A 416 17.57 13.93 -4.38
C ASN A 416 18.20 12.91 -3.41
N ARG A 417 18.28 11.62 -3.80
CA ARG A 417 18.83 10.53 -2.99
C ARG A 417 20.20 10.05 -3.47
N LEU A 418 20.53 10.27 -4.75
CA LEU A 418 21.76 9.78 -5.36
C LEU A 418 22.68 10.93 -5.73
N LEU A 419 23.90 10.90 -5.19
CA LEU A 419 25.01 11.68 -5.69
C LEU A 419 25.97 10.78 -6.44
N GLN A 420 26.25 11.11 -7.69
CA GLN A 420 27.22 10.41 -8.53
C GLN A 420 28.29 11.38 -9.03
N LYS A 421 29.56 10.99 -8.94
CA LYS A 421 30.67 11.72 -9.58
C LYS A 421 31.56 10.76 -10.35
N ARG A 422 31.95 11.19 -11.55
CA ARG A 422 32.96 10.52 -12.37
C ARG A 422 34.31 11.17 -12.14
N LYS A 423 35.25 10.42 -11.55
CA LYS A 423 36.62 10.88 -11.32
C LYS A 423 37.55 10.37 -12.40
N LYS A 424 38.25 11.27 -13.07
CA LYS A 424 39.32 10.96 -14.05
C LYS A 424 40.65 11.43 -13.49
N TYR A 425 41.68 10.58 -13.58
CA TYR A 425 43.05 11.06 -13.37
C TYR A 425 43.63 11.51 -14.71
N LYS A 426 44.01 12.80 -14.81
CA LYS A 426 44.29 13.51 -16.09
C LYS A 426 45.30 12.76 -16.99
N ASN A 427 46.28 12.08 -16.42
CA ASN A 427 47.43 11.56 -17.18
C ASN A 427 47.39 10.05 -17.50
N TYR A 428 46.39 9.29 -17.02
CA TYR A 428 46.42 7.82 -17.10
C TYR A 428 45.15 7.19 -17.69
N GLY A 429 44.19 7.99 -18.14
CA GLY A 429 42.95 7.51 -18.77
C GLY A 429 41.98 6.74 -17.87
N THR A 430 42.44 6.23 -16.71
CA THR A 430 41.62 5.51 -15.74
C THR A 430 40.59 6.45 -15.11
N LYS A 431 39.35 5.98 -15.12
CA LYS A 431 38.20 6.68 -14.60
C LYS A 431 37.51 5.79 -13.55
N TYR A 432 36.89 6.42 -12.55
CA TYR A 432 36.00 5.76 -11.60
C TYR A 432 34.65 6.46 -11.57
N ASP A 433 33.56 5.71 -11.61
CA ASP A 433 32.25 6.15 -11.17
C ASP A 433 32.17 5.94 -9.65
N THR A 434 31.90 7.02 -8.93
CA THR A 434 31.76 7.03 -7.48
C THR A 434 30.37 7.52 -7.12
N PHE A 435 29.76 6.93 -6.10
CA PHE A 435 28.40 7.30 -5.72
C PHE A 435 28.15 7.19 -4.23
N LEU A 436 27.17 7.97 -3.76
CA LEU A 436 26.57 7.93 -2.43
C LEU A 436 25.05 7.94 -2.59
N PHE A 437 24.36 7.12 -1.81
CA PHE A 437 22.91 7.02 -1.79
C PHE A 437 22.38 6.98 -0.36
N GLY A 438 21.38 7.80 -0.04
CA GLY A 438 20.82 7.92 1.31
C GLY A 438 19.55 8.77 1.43
#